data_AF-A0A0U2YYT4-F1
#
_entry.id   AF-A0A0U2YYT4-F1
#
_cell.length_a   1.000
_cell.length_b   1.000
_cell.length_c   1.000
_cell.angle_alpha   90.00
_cell.angle_beta   90.00
_cell.angle_gamma   90.00
#
_symmetry.space_group_name_H-M   'P 1'
#
loop_
_entity.id
_entity.type
_entity.pdbx_description
1 polymer ?
#
loop_
_entity_poly.entity_id
_entity_poly.type
_entity_poly.pdbx_seq_one_letter_code
_entity_poly.pdbx_strand_id
1 'polypeptide(L)'
;MRTILKAEDLVKVYRIGKVDVPALRGVSLEVQEGEFLAIMGPSGCGKSTMLHLLGGLLTPTSGRIVIDGDDITAASDAKRTAVRRKKIGFVFQRFNLFPTLTAEGNLRLAERMHGNGGG
;
A
#
# COMPACT_ATOMS: atom_id res chain seq x y z
N MET A 1 -14.94 7.43 16.54
CA MET A 1 -13.66 7.40 15.81
C MET A 1 -13.89 6.61 14.53
N ARG A 2 -13.41 7.08 13.39
CA ARG A 2 -13.61 6.45 12.08
C ARG A 2 -12.38 5.62 11.73
N THR A 3 -12.56 4.33 11.48
CA THR A 3 -11.47 3.47 10.99
C THR A 3 -11.16 3.82 9.53
N ILE A 4 -9.93 4.26 9.26
CA ILE A 4 -9.47 4.63 7.91
C ILE A 4 -8.76 3.48 7.20
N LEU A 5 -8.19 2.55 7.95
CA LEU A 5 -7.53 1.36 7.42
C LEU A 5 -7.89 0.17 8.29
N LYS A 6 -8.30 -0.93 7.66
CA LYS A 6 -8.55 -2.19 8.34
C LYS A 6 -7.94 -3.35 7.57
N ALA A 7 -7.17 -4.16 8.26
CA ALA A 7 -6.61 -5.40 7.79
C ALA A 7 -7.10 -6.55 8.69
N GLU A 8 -7.65 -7.60 8.07
CA GLU A 8 -8.19 -8.77 8.76
C GLU A 8 -7.45 -10.00 8.25
N ASP A 9 -6.77 -10.70 9.16
CA ASP A 9 -6.08 -11.97 8.96
C ASP A 9 -5.21 -12.00 7.70
N LEU A 10 -4.41 -10.94 7.50
CA LEU A 10 -3.58 -10.82 6.30
C LEU A 10 -2.49 -11.88 6.24
N VAL A 11 -2.56 -12.69 5.20
CA VAL A 11 -1.57 -13.69 4.84
C VAL A 11 -0.95 -13.31 3.51
N LYS A 12 0.37 -13.44 3.42
CA LYS A 12 1.08 -13.35 2.14
C LYS A 12 2.12 -14.44 2.07
N VAL A 13 1.99 -15.27 1.05
CA VAL A 13 2.93 -16.33 0.71
C VAL A 13 3.48 -16.03 -0.68
N TYR A 14 4.80 -15.99 -0.80
CA TYR A 14 5.49 -15.92 -2.09
C TYR A 14 5.87 -17.33 -2.52
N ARG A 15 5.57 -17.67 -3.77
CA ARG A 15 5.95 -18.97 -4.34
C ARG A 15 7.20 -18.81 -5.18
N ILE A 16 8.29 -19.44 -4.75
CA ILE A 16 9.59 -19.42 -5.44
C ILE A 16 9.86 -20.85 -5.92
N GLY A 17 9.58 -21.09 -7.21
CA GLY A 17 9.60 -22.44 -7.78
C GLY A 17 8.57 -23.34 -7.08
N LYS A 18 9.08 -24.33 -6.33
CA LYS A 18 8.26 -25.28 -5.54
C LYS A 18 8.18 -24.93 -4.05
N VAL A 19 8.85 -23.87 -3.61
CA VAL A 19 8.93 -23.48 -2.19
C VAL A 19 7.97 -22.34 -1.91
N ASP A 20 7.15 -22.50 -0.88
CA ASP A 20 6.27 -21.46 -0.36
C ASP A 20 6.97 -20.72 0.79
N VAL A 21 7.14 -19.41 0.63
CA VAL A 21 7.81 -18.53 1.61
C VAL A 21 6.76 -17.60 2.24
N PRO A 22 6.29 -17.89 3.47
CA PRO A 22 5.30 -17.06 4.15
C PRO A 22 5.94 -15.77 4.67
N ALA A 23 5.52 -14.64 4.11
CA ALA A 23 5.95 -13.30 4.50
C ALA A 23 5.03 -12.67 5.56
N LEU A 24 3.73 -12.98 5.55
CA LEU A 24 2.78 -12.64 6.60
C LEU A 24 1.92 -13.85 6.93
N ARG A 25 1.58 -14.02 8.21
CA ARG A 25 0.95 -15.23 8.76
C ARG A 25 -0.33 -14.93 9.55
N GLY A 26 -1.22 -14.11 8.98
CA GLY A 26 -2.50 -13.75 9.62
C GLY A 26 -2.36 -12.54 10.53
N VAL A 27 -2.03 -11.38 9.95
CA VAL A 27 -1.90 -10.12 10.69
C VAL A 27 -3.19 -9.32 10.59
N SER A 28 -3.72 -8.91 11.73
CA SER A 28 -4.90 -8.05 11.84
C SER A 28 -4.52 -6.73 12.51
N LEU A 29 -4.97 -5.61 11.93
CA LEU A 29 -4.79 -4.28 12.52
C LEU A 29 -5.87 -3.31 12.02
N GLU A 30 -6.17 -2.31 12.84
CA GLU A 30 -7.04 -1.19 12.49
C GLU A 30 -6.31 0.11 12.78
N VAL A 31 -6.51 1.11 11.91
CA VAL A 31 -5.97 2.47 12.09
C VAL A 31 -7.13 3.45 12.00
N GLN A 32 -7.22 4.36 12.95
CA GLN A 32 -8.21 5.42 12.99
C GLN A 32 -7.76 6.63 12.16
N GLU A 33 -8.72 7.41 11.68
CA GLU A 33 -8.44 8.69 11.03
C GLU A 33 -7.66 9.62 11.98
N GLY A 34 -6.53 10.16 11.49
CA GLY A 34 -5.61 11.01 12.26
C GLY A 34 -4.63 10.25 13.17
N GLU A 35 -4.69 8.92 13.21
CA GLU A 35 -3.77 8.11 14.01
C GLU A 35 -2.37 8.03 13.37
N PHE A 36 -1.34 8.17 14.21
CA PHE A 36 0.04 7.90 13.83
C PHE A 36 0.47 6.52 14.34
N LEU A 37 0.71 5.60 13.42
CA LEU A 37 1.10 4.23 13.72
C LEU A 37 2.50 3.91 13.17
N ALA A 38 3.32 3.22 13.96
CA ALA A 38 4.64 2.75 13.57
C ALA A 38 4.72 1.22 13.57
N ILE A 39 5.30 0.65 12.51
CA ILE A 39 5.54 -0.80 12.39
C ILE A 39 7.04 -1.06 12.56
N MET A 40 7.41 -1.80 13.60
CA MET A 40 8.80 -2.10 13.95
C MET A 40 9.07 -3.61 13.97
N GLY A 41 10.34 -4.00 13.75
CA GLY A 41 10.75 -5.41 13.79
C GLY A 41 12.02 -5.68 12.98
N PRO A 42 12.65 -6.86 13.15
CA PRO A 42 13.92 -7.21 12.51
C PRO A 42 13.81 -7.28 10.98
N SER A 43 14.94 -7.21 10.27
CA SER A 43 14.94 -7.39 8.81
C SER A 43 14.33 -8.76 8.44
N GLY A 44 13.55 -8.80 7.37
CA GLY A 44 12.89 -10.02 6.90
C GLY A 44 11.58 -10.40 7.60
N CYS A 45 11.14 -9.73 8.67
CA CYS A 45 9.89 -10.10 9.36
C CYS A 45 8.58 -9.74 8.62
N GLY A 46 8.66 -9.20 7.40
CA GLY A 46 7.47 -8.93 6.57
C GLY A 46 6.95 -7.49 6.57
N LYS A 47 7.59 -6.54 7.27
CA LYS A 47 7.15 -5.13 7.34
C LYS A 47 6.90 -4.49 5.98
N SER A 48 7.86 -4.58 5.06
CA SER A 48 7.73 -4.00 3.72
C SER A 48 6.62 -4.69 2.92
N THR A 49 6.47 -6.01 3.08
CA THR A 49 5.34 -6.75 2.49
C THR A 49 4.01 -6.23 3.02
N MET A 50 3.90 -6.01 4.33
CA MET A 50 2.69 -5.44 4.95
C MET A 50 2.41 -4.05 4.42
N LEU A 51 3.39 -3.15 4.40
CA LEU A 51 3.24 -1.80 3.85
C LEU A 51 2.79 -1.81 2.38
N HIS A 52 3.34 -2.72 1.55
CA HIS A 52 2.91 -2.84 0.17
C HIS A 52 1.47 -3.39 0.02
N LEU A 53 1.04 -4.29 0.89
CA LEU A 53 -0.34 -4.80 0.91
C LEU A 53 -1.32 -3.71 1.33
N LEU A 54 -1.07 -3.05 2.47
CA LEU A 54 -1.89 -1.95 2.97
C LEU A 54 -1.90 -0.78 1.98
N GLY A 55 -0.80 -0.58 1.26
CA GLY A 55 -0.67 0.37 0.18
C GLY A 55 -1.35 -0.03 -1.14
N GLY A 56 -1.96 -1.22 -1.24
CA GLY A 56 -2.61 -1.69 -2.47
C GLY A 56 -1.65 -1.93 -3.66
N LEU A 57 -0.36 -2.10 -3.38
CA LEU A 57 0.68 -2.45 -4.38
C LEU A 57 0.80 -3.96 -4.58
N LEU A 58 0.38 -4.74 -3.58
CA LEU A 58 0.32 -6.20 -3.63
C LEU A 58 -1.10 -6.65 -3.27
N THR A 59 -1.46 -7.85 -3.76
CA THR A 59 -2.66 -8.56 -3.32
C THR A 59 -2.28 -9.58 -2.24
N PRO A 60 -3.06 -9.69 -1.14
CA PRO A 60 -2.84 -10.74 -0.15
C PRO A 60 -3.05 -12.12 -0.75
N THR A 61 -2.45 -13.15 -0.15
CA THR A 61 -2.79 -14.54 -0.46
C THR A 61 -4.15 -14.90 0.14
N SER A 62 -4.43 -14.42 1.35
CA SER A 62 -5.75 -14.48 1.99
C SER A 62 -5.87 -13.36 3.05
N GLY A 63 -7.07 -13.20 3.59
CA GLY A 63 -7.41 -12.09 4.49
C GLY A 63 -8.07 -10.94 3.70
N ARG A 64 -8.26 -9.80 4.36
CA ARG A 64 -9.04 -8.68 3.82
C ARG A 64 -8.39 -7.33 4.14
N ILE A 65 -8.49 -6.40 3.20
CA ILE A 65 -8.03 -5.01 3.33
C ILE A 65 -9.13 -4.04 2.94
N VAL A 66 -9.48 -3.14 3.87
CA VAL A 66 -10.42 -2.05 3.65
C VAL A 66 -9.71 -0.72 3.88
N ILE A 67 -9.79 0.18 2.91
CA ILE A 67 -9.21 1.52 2.97
C ILE A 67 -10.33 2.54 2.82
N ASP A 68 -10.61 3.25 3.91
CA ASP A 68 -11.62 4.30 3.95
C ASP A 68 -12.96 3.84 3.35
N GLY A 69 -13.45 2.70 3.86
CA GLY A 69 -14.67 2.03 3.40
C GLY A 69 -14.55 1.19 2.12
N ASP A 70 -13.48 1.35 1.32
CA ASP A 70 -13.29 0.57 0.09
C ASP A 70 -12.58 -0.77 0.38
N ASP A 71 -13.26 -1.89 0.15
CA ASP A 71 -12.61 -3.20 0.11
C ASP A 71 -11.78 -3.34 -1.17
N ILE A 72 -10.46 -3.50 -0.99
CA ILE A 72 -9.50 -3.63 -2.09
C ILE A 72 -8.99 -5.06 -2.28
N THR A 73 -9.44 -6.01 -1.48
CA THR A 73 -8.93 -7.38 -1.40
C THR A 73 -9.05 -8.11 -2.74
N ALA A 74 -10.27 -8.09 -3.31
CA ALA A 74 -10.61 -8.70 -4.59
C ALA A 74 -10.84 -7.66 -5.69
N ALA A 75 -10.42 -6.41 -5.45
CA ALA A 75 -10.55 -5.35 -6.43
C ALA A 75 -9.72 -5.65 -7.68
N SER A 76 -10.25 -5.28 -8.85
CA SER A 76 -9.46 -5.27 -10.08
C SER A 76 -8.25 -4.35 -9.94
N ASP A 77 -7.23 -4.56 -10.77
CA ASP A 77 -6.03 -3.72 -10.71
C ASP A 77 -6.34 -2.23 -10.97
N ALA A 78 -7.27 -1.96 -11.88
CA ALA A 78 -7.77 -0.62 -12.14
C ALA A 78 -8.42 0.01 -10.90
N LYS A 79 -9.26 -0.74 -10.16
CA LYS A 79 -9.89 -0.25 -8.93
C LYS A 79 -8.85 -0.02 -7.82
N ARG A 80 -7.90 -0.93 -7.62
CA ARG A 80 -6.79 -0.72 -6.67
C ARG A 80 -5.97 0.52 -7.01
N THR A 81 -5.66 0.71 -8.30
CA THR A 81 -4.93 1.89 -8.77
C THR A 81 -5.72 3.19 -8.54
N ALA A 82 -7.04 3.18 -8.76
CA ALA A 82 -7.89 4.34 -8.45
C ALA A 82 -7.89 4.67 -6.95
N VAL A 83 -7.99 3.66 -6.07
CA VAL A 83 -7.91 3.85 -4.61
C VAL A 83 -6.55 4.41 -4.21
N ARG A 84 -5.46 3.79 -4.69
CA ARG A 84 -4.09 4.26 -4.44
C ARG A 84 -3.91 5.73 -4.82
N ARG A 85 -4.33 6.11 -6.03
CA ARG A 85 -4.22 7.49 -6.53
C ARG A 85 -5.01 8.50 -5.70
N LYS A 86 -6.11 8.10 -5.06
CA LYS A 86 -6.98 9.03 -4.31
C LYS A 86 -6.71 9.06 -2.82
N LYS A 87 -6.24 7.95 -2.24
CA LYS A 87 -6.25 7.73 -0.78
C LYS A 87 -4.89 7.41 -0.18
N ILE A 88 -3.86 7.13 -0.99
CA ILE A 88 -2.57 6.62 -0.49
C ILE A 88 -1.42 7.45 -1.05
N GLY A 89 -0.63 8.05 -0.14
CA GLY A 89 0.68 8.61 -0.45
C GLY A 89 1.79 7.65 -0.01
N PHE A 90 2.87 7.57 -0.80
CA PHE A 90 4.06 6.81 -0.44
C PHE A 90 5.26 7.73 -0.30
N VAL A 91 6.00 7.55 0.79
CA VAL A 91 7.33 8.15 0.99
C VAL A 91 8.29 7.01 1.27
N PHE A 92 9.41 6.98 0.54
CA PHE A 92 10.41 5.92 0.61
C PHE A 92 11.68 6.40 1.30
N GLN A 93 12.46 5.48 1.88
CA GLN A 93 13.75 5.82 2.50
C GLN A 93 14.76 6.42 1.51
N ARG A 94 14.75 5.96 0.25
CA ARG A 94 15.49 6.61 -0.84
C ARG A 94 14.53 7.52 -1.60
N PHE A 95 14.98 8.73 -1.88
CA PHE A 95 14.22 9.68 -2.69
C PHE A 95 14.02 9.11 -4.11
N ASN A 96 12.79 8.72 -4.44
CA ASN A 96 12.38 8.30 -5.78
C ASN A 96 12.10 9.51 -6.67
N LEU A 97 13.03 10.47 -6.69
CA LEU A 97 12.95 11.68 -7.51
C LEU A 97 13.69 11.45 -8.82
N PHE A 98 13.18 12.03 -9.90
CA PHE A 98 13.90 12.10 -11.15
C PHE A 98 15.04 13.13 -11.01
N PRO A 99 16.31 12.68 -11.07
CA PRO A 99 17.46 13.53 -10.74
C PRO A 99 17.68 14.65 -11.76
N THR A 100 17.11 14.52 -12.95
CA THR A 100 17.15 15.51 -14.03
C THR A 100 16.07 16.58 -13.90
N LEU A 101 15.16 16.48 -12.93
CA LEU A 101 14.08 17.43 -12.71
C LEU A 101 14.32 18.24 -11.42
N THR A 102 13.85 19.49 -11.42
CA THR A 102 13.77 20.30 -10.19
C THR A 102 12.75 19.70 -9.21
N ALA A 103 12.74 20.19 -7.97
CA ALA A 103 11.71 19.82 -7.00
C ALA A 103 10.29 20.10 -7.54
N GLU A 104 10.09 21.29 -8.15
CA GLU A 104 8.85 21.64 -8.82
C GLU A 104 8.55 20.73 -10.02
N GLY A 105 9.56 20.36 -10.81
CA GLY A 105 9.41 19.43 -11.93
C GLY A 105 8.92 18.05 -11.50
N ASN A 106 9.42 17.54 -10.36
CA ASN A 106 8.92 16.29 -9.77
C ASN A 106 7.48 16.44 -9.25
N LEU A 107 7.11 17.58 -8.66
CA LEU A 107 5.75 17.86 -8.21
C LEU A 107 4.75 17.90 -9.38
N ARG A 108 5.07 18.66 -10.43
CA ARG A 108 4.25 18.75 -11.66
C ARG A 108 4.08 17.40 -12.34
N LEU A 109 5.12 16.55 -12.32
CA LEU A 109 5.02 15.19 -12.84
C LEU A 109 4.04 14.34 -12.01
N ALA A 110 4.10 14.42 -10.68
CA ALA A 110 3.18 13.73 -9.79
C ALA A 110 1.73 14.20 -10.01
N GLU A 111 1.50 15.51 -10.14
CA GLU A 111 0.18 16.09 -10.45
C GLU A 111 -0.41 15.52 -11.75
N ARG A 112 0.39 15.46 -12.83
CA ARG A 112 -0.04 14.85 -14.10
C ARG A 112 -0.42 13.38 -13.95
N MET A 113 0.32 12.63 -13.14
CA MET A 113 0.09 11.19 -12.91
C MET A 113 -1.11 10.90 -12.01
N HIS A 114 -1.47 11.83 -11.11
CA HIS A 114 -2.71 11.77 -10.35
C HIS A 114 -3.95 11.96 -11.23
N GLY A 115 -3.80 12.56 -12.41
CA GLY A 115 -4.84 12.71 -13.42
C GLY A 115 -5.80 13.83 -13.07
N ASN A 116 -5.49 15.03 -13.55
CA ASN A 116 -6.54 16.03 -13.76
C ASN A 116 -7.29 15.61 -15.03
N GLY A 117 -8.51 15.07 -14.89
CA GLY A 117 -9.42 14.82 -16.00
C GLY A 117 -9.92 16.14 -16.58
N GLY A 118 -9.09 16.77 -17.42
CA GLY A 118 -9.42 18.01 -18.13
C GLY A 118 -8.81 17.99 -19.52
N GLY A 119 -9.55 17.36 -20.44
CA GLY A 119 -9.27 17.13 -21.85
C GLY A 119 -10.23 16.07 -22.37
#